data_AF-A0AAJ7VXP5-F1
#
_entry.id   AF-A0AAJ7VXP5-F1
#
_cell.length_a   1.000
_cell.length_b   1.000
_cell.length_c   1.000
_cell.angle_alpha   90.00
_cell.angle_beta   90.00
_cell.angle_gamma   90.00
#
_symmetry.space_group_name_H-M   'P 1'
#
loop_
_entity.id
_entity.type
_entity.pdbx_description
1 polymer ?
#
loop_
_entity_poly.entity_id
_entity_poly.type
_entity_poly.pdbx_seq_one_letter_code
_entity_poly.pdbx_strand_id
1 'polypeptide(L)'
;MIFVSMQLFNQIEIKIAFALLMAPAFVIVHIIQQIYVIRLAKIMCKVTGRSIEITLTQMTGIFLSIYRISETICYIPMMLADKRTLKYQNTSKINCGLNFYYGQHENVTELSIPPQGEISHIASLVLIILALVTSVITLILLKPLQTLTMTELNADPEPRSWMSTINLIKTQQLRLIIPMTLFSGYEKVFLRYDYLMAYIGCNKNRYDGMDQYILGTVLYCQMSLSIAPLVSTVNTEIILLVAGILYLIPTLLLLANVKIEAIGYYCISGIWSLASSIWDCLIHALYGVLFPKDELEAYAQMGLWQSISIAMSVLLTLFSGTFVKLWILLILSLLSIITVILLPFIKSGLHNKINAAEEDITLMHRANLRSDWNNEPGQKIQTVSFKKSSEGKIEYSTEIKSFSTMRYHHIHILKEREDFTKDLTEQESKTVERFESSISQTF
;
A
#
# COMPACT_ATOMS: atom_id res chain seq x y z
N MET A 1 1.32 16.44 -16.95
CA MET A 1 1.99 16.92 -18.19
C MET A 1 1.88 15.94 -19.34
N ILE A 2 2.40 14.72 -19.20
CA ILE A 2 2.53 13.77 -20.34
C ILE A 2 1.18 13.35 -20.97
N PHE A 3 0.17 13.03 -20.16
CA PHE A 3 -1.18 12.67 -20.64
C PHE A 3 -1.85 13.81 -21.44
N VAL A 4 -1.53 15.06 -21.09
CA VAL A 4 -2.08 16.24 -21.77
C VAL A 4 -1.39 16.45 -23.12
N SER A 5 -0.09 16.19 -23.22
CA SER A 5 0.62 16.18 -24.50
C SER A 5 0.14 15.05 -25.44
N MET A 6 -0.35 13.92 -24.93
CA MET A 6 -0.99 12.88 -25.76
C MET A 6 -2.33 13.34 -26.39
N GLN A 7 -3.01 14.30 -25.78
CA GLN A 7 -4.22 14.90 -26.34
C GLN A 7 -3.92 15.99 -27.38
N LEU A 8 -2.80 16.71 -27.21
CA LEU A 8 -2.38 17.77 -28.13
C LEU A 8 -1.81 17.23 -29.45
N PHE A 9 -1.13 16.08 -29.41
CA PHE A 9 -0.58 15.44 -30.61
C PHE A 9 -1.41 14.20 -30.99
N ASN A 10 -2.20 14.32 -32.05
CA ASN A 10 -3.09 13.22 -32.48
C ASN A 10 -2.36 12.09 -33.22
N GLN A 11 -1.04 12.17 -33.42
CA GLN A 11 -0.27 11.13 -34.09
C GLN A 11 -0.11 9.88 -33.21
N ILE A 12 -0.35 8.71 -33.81
CA ILE A 12 -0.34 7.42 -33.12
C ILE A 12 1.04 7.10 -32.54
N GLU A 13 2.12 7.39 -33.28
CA GLU A 13 3.50 7.13 -32.87
C GLU A 13 3.85 7.85 -31.57
N ILE A 14 3.47 9.13 -31.47
CA ILE A 14 3.68 9.96 -30.28
C ILE A 14 2.89 9.41 -29.08
N LYS A 15 1.64 8.97 -29.30
CA LYS A 15 0.81 8.37 -28.25
C LYS A 15 1.40 7.07 -27.71
N ILE A 16 1.92 6.20 -28.58
CA ILE A 16 2.56 4.94 -28.15
C ILE A 16 3.82 5.23 -27.33
N ALA A 17 4.68 6.15 -27.80
CA ALA A 17 5.89 6.53 -27.09
C ALA A 17 5.59 7.08 -25.69
N PHE A 18 4.60 7.97 -25.56
CA PHE A 18 4.19 8.49 -24.26
C PHE A 18 3.57 7.44 -23.34
N ALA A 19 2.75 6.53 -23.88
CA ALA A 19 2.17 5.44 -23.09
C ALA A 19 3.25 4.53 -22.48
N LEU A 20 4.27 4.18 -23.29
CA LEU A 20 5.42 3.37 -22.86
C LEU A 20 6.24 4.05 -21.76
N LEU A 21 6.32 5.38 -21.77
CA LEU A 21 7.04 6.15 -20.74
C LEU A 21 6.21 6.35 -19.46
N MET A 22 4.89 6.50 -19.59
CA MET A 22 4.00 6.75 -18.46
C MET A 22 3.78 5.55 -17.56
N ALA A 23 3.64 4.35 -18.14
CA ALA A 23 3.40 3.14 -17.35
C ALA A 23 4.49 2.89 -16.29
N PRO A 24 5.80 2.86 -16.62
CA PRO A 24 6.84 2.67 -15.63
C PRO A 24 6.96 3.86 -14.67
N ALA A 25 6.81 5.10 -15.16
CA ALA A 25 6.88 6.30 -14.32
C ALA A 25 5.78 6.30 -13.24
N PHE A 26 4.56 5.90 -13.59
CA PHE A 26 3.44 5.77 -12.65
C PHE A 26 3.78 4.82 -11.51
N VAL A 27 4.32 3.64 -11.82
CA VAL A 27 4.69 2.63 -10.82
C VAL A 27 5.82 3.13 -9.92
N ILE A 28 6.85 3.74 -10.49
CA ILE A 28 8.00 4.28 -9.74
C ILE A 28 7.55 5.36 -8.76
N VAL A 29 6.73 6.32 -9.21
CA VAL A 29 6.22 7.39 -8.37
C VAL A 29 5.41 6.83 -7.21
N HIS A 30 4.56 5.82 -7.47
CA HIS A 30 3.78 5.20 -6.41
C HIS A 30 4.67 4.54 -5.35
N ILE A 31 5.70 3.78 -5.77
CA ILE A 31 6.64 3.14 -4.84
C ILE A 31 7.37 4.19 -3.98
N ILE A 32 7.88 5.26 -4.60
CA ILE A 32 8.59 6.34 -3.88
C ILE A 32 7.67 7.03 -2.87
N GLN A 33 6.41 7.29 -3.24
CA GLN A 33 5.43 7.89 -2.34
C GLN A 33 5.18 7.03 -1.11
N GLN A 34 4.98 5.72 -1.28
CA GLN A 34 4.76 4.82 -0.15
C GLN A 34 5.98 4.73 0.78
N ILE A 35 7.19 4.69 0.21
CA ILE A 35 8.45 4.71 0.98
C ILE A 35 8.61 6.02 1.75
N TYR A 36 8.20 7.14 1.18
CA TYR A 36 8.21 8.42 1.87
C TYR A 36 7.25 8.41 3.07
N VAL A 37 6.03 7.89 2.88
CA VAL A 37 5.00 7.81 3.94
C VAL A 37 5.46 6.93 5.10
N ILE A 38 6.05 5.76 4.84
CA ILE A 38 6.54 4.88 5.91
C ILE A 38 7.71 5.48 6.69
N ARG A 39 8.66 6.14 6.01
CA ARG A 39 9.77 6.81 6.69
C ARG A 39 9.30 7.97 7.55
N LEU A 40 8.33 8.74 7.06
CA LEU A 40 7.70 9.79 7.84
C LEU A 40 6.96 9.21 9.06
N ALA A 41 6.24 8.11 8.88
CA ALA A 41 5.55 7.43 9.98
C ALA A 41 6.52 6.92 11.06
N LYS A 42 7.69 6.40 10.68
CA LYS A 42 8.74 6.00 11.64
C LYS A 42 9.26 7.17 12.46
N ILE A 43 9.50 8.33 11.83
CA ILE A 43 9.93 9.54 12.55
C ILE A 43 8.83 9.98 13.53
N MET A 44 7.57 10.02 13.07
CA MET A 44 6.44 10.38 13.92
C MET A 44 6.22 9.38 15.06
N CYS A 45 6.50 8.10 14.84
CA CYS A 45 6.44 7.05 15.86
C CYS A 45 7.43 7.33 16.99
N LYS A 46 8.68 7.72 16.68
CA LYS A 46 9.69 8.11 17.68
C LYS A 46 9.23 9.31 18.52
N VAL A 47 8.65 10.32 17.86
CA VAL A 47 8.20 11.56 18.55
C VAL A 47 6.97 11.33 19.42
N THR A 48 6.03 10.51 18.96
CA THR A 48 4.74 10.31 19.65
C THR A 48 4.75 9.17 20.66
N GLY A 49 5.72 8.25 20.59
CA GLY A 49 5.80 7.05 21.43
C GLY A 49 4.67 6.04 21.20
N ARG A 50 3.90 6.16 20.12
CA ARG A 50 2.83 5.22 19.74
C ARG A 50 3.41 4.03 18.97
N SER A 51 2.64 2.96 18.82
CA SER A 51 3.07 1.82 18.00
C SER A 51 3.23 2.23 16.53
N ILE A 52 4.19 1.60 15.86
CA ILE A 52 4.48 1.85 14.44
C ILE A 52 3.27 1.51 13.56
N GLU A 53 2.53 0.45 13.90
CA GLU A 53 1.34 0.00 13.15
C GLU A 53 0.24 1.06 13.14
N ILE A 54 -0.08 1.66 14.30
CA ILE A 54 -1.10 2.71 14.41
C ILE A 54 -0.66 3.97 13.66
N THR A 55 0.59 4.40 13.89
CA THR A 55 1.12 5.64 13.29
C THR A 55 1.23 5.52 11.76
N LEU A 56 1.70 4.37 11.27
CA LEU A 56 1.79 4.08 9.85
C LEU A 56 0.41 4.02 9.19
N THR A 57 -0.55 3.37 9.84
CA THR A 57 -1.93 3.32 9.36
C THR A 57 -2.54 4.73 9.27
N GLN A 58 -2.28 5.59 10.26
CA GLN A 58 -2.75 6.97 10.25
C GLN A 58 -2.18 7.78 9.09
N MET A 59 -0.86 7.74 8.89
CA MET A 59 -0.20 8.48 7.80
C MET A 59 -0.64 7.95 6.43
N THR A 60 -0.80 6.64 6.31
CA THR A 60 -1.29 5.99 5.10
C THR A 60 -2.73 6.39 4.78
N GLY A 61 -3.62 6.40 5.79
CA GLY A 61 -5.01 6.82 5.64
C GLY A 61 -5.14 8.27 5.18
N ILE A 62 -4.38 9.19 5.79
CA ILE A 62 -4.33 10.59 5.37
C ILE A 62 -3.85 10.71 3.92
N PHE A 63 -2.76 10.03 3.57
CA PHE A 63 -2.21 10.08 2.21
C PHE A 63 -3.21 9.54 1.16
N LEU A 64 -3.81 8.37 1.43
CA LEU A 64 -4.79 7.77 0.53
C LEU A 64 -6.06 8.62 0.38
N SER A 65 -6.50 9.31 1.44
CA SER A 65 -7.64 10.23 1.37
C SER A 65 -7.37 11.38 0.38
N ILE A 66 -6.19 12.01 0.46
CA ILE A 66 -5.77 13.08 -0.44
C ILE A 66 -5.65 12.55 -1.87
N TYR A 67 -5.05 11.36 -2.02
CA TYR A 67 -4.93 10.71 -3.32
C TYR A 67 -6.30 10.48 -3.97
N ARG A 68 -7.28 9.93 -3.24
CA ARG A 68 -8.64 9.73 -3.77
C ARG A 68 -9.36 11.03 -4.11
N ILE A 69 -9.23 12.06 -3.27
CA ILE A 69 -9.79 13.39 -3.56
C ILE A 69 -9.20 13.93 -4.87
N SER A 70 -7.89 13.77 -5.07
CA SER A 70 -7.21 14.23 -6.30
C SER A 70 -7.73 13.52 -7.56
N GLU A 71 -8.00 12.21 -7.48
CA GLU A 71 -8.62 11.45 -8.58
C GLU A 71 -10.01 12.01 -8.90
N THR A 72 -10.82 12.29 -7.88
CA THR A 72 -12.20 12.78 -8.04
C THR A 72 -12.25 14.20 -8.60
N ILE A 73 -11.32 15.08 -8.21
CA ILE A 73 -11.19 16.43 -8.79
C ILE A 73 -10.93 16.37 -10.30
N CYS A 74 -10.17 15.37 -10.77
CA CYS A 74 -9.88 15.21 -12.20
C CYS A 74 -11.12 14.90 -13.05
N TYR A 75 -12.23 14.45 -12.44
CA TYR A 75 -13.50 14.22 -13.14
C TYR A 75 -14.39 15.47 -13.28
N ILE A 76 -14.11 16.54 -12.53
CA ILE A 76 -14.91 17.79 -12.54
C ILE A 76 -14.90 18.48 -13.92
N PRO A 77 -13.76 18.60 -14.64
CA PRO A 77 -13.77 19.19 -15.98
C PRO A 77 -14.67 18.43 -16.96
N MET A 78 -14.74 17.09 -16.83
CA MET A 78 -15.64 16.27 -17.63
C MET A 78 -17.11 16.57 -17.32
N MET A 79 -17.46 16.77 -16.04
CA MET A 79 -18.81 17.19 -15.62
C MET A 79 -19.21 18.57 -16.17
N LEU A 80 -18.26 19.50 -16.23
CA LEU A 80 -18.52 20.85 -16.74
C LEU A 80 -18.64 20.89 -18.26
N ALA A 81 -17.87 20.05 -18.96
CA ALA A 81 -17.89 19.96 -20.42
C ALA A 81 -19.16 19.28 -20.97
N ASP A 82 -19.69 18.28 -20.26
CA ASP A 82 -20.79 17.43 -20.75
C ASP A 82 -22.19 18.09 -20.63
N LYS A 83 -22.31 19.25 -19.97
CA LYS A 83 -23.59 19.99 -19.79
C LYS A 83 -24.30 20.37 -21.09
N ARG A 84 -23.67 20.15 -22.26
CA ARG A 84 -24.26 20.32 -23.59
C ARG A 84 -24.81 18.99 -24.11
N THR A 85 -26.04 18.69 -23.69
CA THR A 85 -27.03 17.84 -24.40
C THR A 85 -26.55 16.49 -24.95
N LEU A 86 -26.64 15.43 -24.14
CA LEU A 86 -26.90 14.09 -24.66
C LEU A 86 -28.32 13.66 -24.25
N LYS A 87 -29.30 13.97 -25.12
CA LYS A 87 -30.57 13.22 -25.12
C LYS A 87 -30.24 11.85 -25.70
N TYR A 88 -29.99 10.89 -24.81
CA TYR A 88 -29.75 9.51 -25.18
C TYR A 88 -31.04 8.89 -25.71
N GLN A 89 -31.22 8.88 -27.02
CA GLN A 89 -32.37 8.26 -27.67
C GLN A 89 -32.00 6.81 -28.01
N ASN A 90 -32.28 5.91 -27.08
CA ASN A 90 -32.05 4.47 -27.22
C ASN A 90 -32.97 3.87 -28.30
N THR A 91 -32.43 3.51 -29.47
CA THR A 91 -33.14 2.71 -30.48
C THR A 91 -32.66 1.25 -30.55
N SER A 92 -31.69 0.85 -29.74
CA SER A 92 -31.26 -0.55 -29.61
C SER A 92 -31.36 -1.05 -28.16
N LYS A 93 -31.78 -2.31 -27.98
CA LYS A 93 -31.81 -2.99 -26.67
C LYS A 93 -30.36 -3.18 -26.20
N ILE A 94 -29.91 -2.32 -25.30
CA ILE A 94 -28.58 -2.45 -24.68
C ILE A 94 -28.66 -3.49 -23.57
N ASN A 95 -27.80 -4.51 -23.64
CA ASN A 95 -27.65 -5.48 -22.56
C ASN A 95 -26.82 -4.85 -21.43
N CYS A 96 -27.50 -4.44 -20.36
CA CYS A 96 -26.89 -3.82 -19.19
C CYS A 96 -26.52 -4.83 -18.09
N GLY A 97 -25.67 -4.39 -17.16
CA GLY A 97 -25.30 -5.14 -15.98
C GLY A 97 -24.44 -6.36 -16.30
N LEU A 98 -24.93 -7.55 -15.93
CA LEU A 98 -24.17 -8.80 -16.02
C LEU A 98 -23.71 -9.14 -17.44
N ASN A 99 -24.57 -8.86 -18.43
CA ASN A 99 -24.39 -9.21 -19.83
C ASN A 99 -23.77 -8.07 -20.66
N PHE A 100 -23.14 -7.10 -20.00
CA PHE A 100 -22.48 -5.98 -20.67
C PHE A 100 -21.14 -6.44 -21.29
N TYR A 101 -20.93 -6.12 -22.57
CA TYR A 101 -19.71 -6.38 -23.34
C TYR A 101 -19.16 -5.08 -23.92
N TYR A 102 -17.85 -4.89 -23.79
CA TYR A 102 -17.18 -3.76 -24.40
C TYR A 102 -17.12 -3.96 -25.94
N GLY A 103 -17.54 -2.97 -26.72
CA GLY A 103 -17.44 -3.00 -28.19
C GLY A 103 -18.67 -3.53 -28.96
N GLN A 104 -19.75 -3.99 -28.30
CA GLN A 104 -21.01 -4.35 -29.00
C GLN A 104 -21.86 -3.15 -29.47
N HIS A 105 -21.31 -1.93 -29.42
CA HIS A 105 -22.01 -0.70 -29.74
C HIS A 105 -21.43 -0.03 -31.00
N GLU A 106 -21.50 -0.72 -32.14
CA GLU A 106 -21.11 -0.15 -33.44
C GLU A 106 -22.22 0.71 -34.09
N ASN A 107 -23.42 0.82 -33.51
CA ASN A 107 -24.52 1.60 -34.08
C ASN A 107 -24.99 2.74 -33.16
N VAL A 108 -24.07 3.60 -32.73
CA VAL A 108 -24.44 4.96 -32.29
C VAL A 108 -24.00 5.93 -33.38
N THR A 109 -24.91 6.19 -34.31
CA THR A 109 -24.84 7.30 -35.24
C THR A 109 -24.77 8.61 -34.45
N GLU A 110 -23.75 9.40 -34.76
CA GLU A 110 -23.56 10.80 -34.34
C GLU A 110 -23.61 11.04 -32.82
N LEU A 111 -22.53 10.68 -32.15
CA LEU A 111 -22.05 11.54 -31.07
C LEU A 111 -21.72 12.89 -31.74
N SER A 112 -22.65 13.85 -31.65
CA SER A 112 -22.38 15.26 -31.99
C SER A 112 -21.42 15.79 -30.94
N ILE A 113 -20.16 15.44 -31.14
CA ILE A 113 -19.01 16.03 -30.50
C ILE A 113 -19.14 17.54 -30.76
N PRO A 114 -19.42 18.38 -29.74
CA PRO A 114 -19.38 19.82 -29.95
C PRO A 114 -17.99 20.18 -30.50
N PRO A 115 -17.86 21.19 -31.39
CA PRO A 115 -16.59 21.53 -32.04
C PRO A 115 -15.48 21.63 -30.99
N GLN A 116 -14.64 20.60 -30.96
CA GLN A 116 -13.78 20.22 -29.83
C GLN A 116 -12.48 21.03 -29.77
N GLY A 117 -12.30 22.03 -30.64
CA GLY A 117 -11.00 22.69 -30.85
C GLY A 117 -10.62 23.75 -29.81
N GLU A 118 -11.55 24.41 -29.13
CA GLU A 118 -11.17 25.52 -28.22
C GLU A 118 -11.24 25.10 -26.75
N ILE A 119 -12.31 24.43 -26.34
CA ILE A 119 -12.51 24.04 -24.93
C ILE A 119 -11.52 22.97 -24.48
N SER A 120 -11.18 22.01 -25.36
CA SER A 120 -10.20 20.96 -25.02
C SER A 120 -8.78 21.51 -24.94
N HIS A 121 -8.44 22.49 -25.80
CA HIS A 121 -7.13 23.15 -25.81
C HIS A 121 -6.96 24.08 -24.60
N ILE A 122 -8.01 24.79 -24.19
CA ILE A 122 -7.99 25.59 -22.96
C ILE A 122 -7.89 24.69 -21.72
N ALA A 123 -8.69 23.62 -21.64
CA ALA A 123 -8.66 22.69 -20.52
C ALA A 123 -7.30 21.98 -20.39
N SER A 124 -6.72 21.54 -21.50
CA SER A 124 -5.37 20.95 -21.52
C SER A 124 -4.30 21.95 -21.07
N LEU A 125 -4.35 23.19 -21.55
CA LEU A 125 -3.41 24.24 -21.14
C LEU A 125 -3.49 24.53 -19.62
N VAL A 126 -4.71 24.63 -19.07
CA VAL A 126 -4.92 24.79 -17.62
C VAL A 126 -4.34 23.62 -16.83
N LEU A 127 -4.54 22.37 -17.29
CA LEU A 127 -3.98 21.18 -16.64
C LEU A 127 -2.45 21.14 -16.70
N ILE A 128 -1.85 21.63 -17.78
CA ILE A 128 -0.38 21.75 -17.89
C ILE A 128 0.14 22.77 -16.88
N ILE A 129 -0.47 23.95 -16.80
CA ILE A 129 -0.07 24.99 -15.85
C ILE A 129 -0.20 24.47 -14.42
N LEU A 130 -1.32 23.83 -14.08
CA LEU A 130 -1.51 23.25 -12.75
C LEU A 130 -0.45 22.18 -12.45
N ALA A 131 -0.11 21.32 -13.41
CA ALA A 131 0.93 20.31 -13.25
C ALA A 131 2.33 20.92 -13.07
N LEU A 132 2.64 22.02 -13.76
CA LEU A 132 3.89 22.74 -13.58
C LEU A 132 3.96 23.38 -12.20
N VAL A 133 2.88 24.06 -11.77
CA VAL A 133 2.78 24.66 -10.45
C VAL A 133 2.94 23.60 -9.36
N THR A 134 2.26 22.45 -9.45
CA THR A 134 2.42 21.37 -8.47
C THR A 134 3.83 20.79 -8.49
N SER A 135 4.47 20.65 -9.65
CA SER A 135 5.87 20.20 -9.72
C SER A 135 6.82 21.16 -8.99
N VAL A 136 6.67 22.47 -9.19
CA VAL A 136 7.48 23.50 -8.51
C VAL A 136 7.24 23.48 -7.01
N ILE A 137 5.97 23.40 -6.59
CA ILE A 137 5.59 23.27 -5.18
C ILE A 137 6.24 22.02 -4.57
N THR A 138 6.19 20.86 -5.24
CA THR A 138 6.85 19.64 -4.74
C THR A 138 8.36 19.79 -4.64
N LEU A 139 9.02 20.48 -5.58
CA LEU A 139 10.46 20.71 -5.52
C LEU A 139 10.88 21.62 -4.37
N ILE A 140 10.05 22.60 -4.01
CA ILE A 140 10.33 23.56 -2.94
C ILE A 140 10.00 22.97 -1.55
N LEU A 141 8.85 22.31 -1.42
CA LEU A 141 8.38 21.81 -0.12
C LEU A 141 8.94 20.44 0.26
N LEU A 142 9.22 19.57 -0.72
CA LEU A 142 9.70 18.22 -0.42
C LEU A 142 11.20 18.26 -0.11
N LYS A 143 11.51 18.44 1.18
CA LYS A 143 12.90 18.30 1.65
C LYS A 143 13.35 16.84 1.47
N PRO A 144 14.61 16.61 1.06
CA PRO A 144 15.15 15.26 0.94
C PRO A 144 15.15 14.59 2.33
N LEU A 145 14.26 13.61 2.52
CA LEU A 145 14.13 12.86 3.76
C LEU A 145 15.38 12.00 4.08
N GLN A 146 16.27 11.82 3.10
CA GLN A 146 17.55 11.13 3.24
C GLN A 146 18.45 11.77 4.30
N THR A 147 18.43 13.10 4.44
CA THR A 147 19.30 13.80 5.39
C THR A 147 18.91 13.57 6.85
N LEU A 148 17.65 13.20 7.12
CA LEU A 148 17.13 12.94 8.47
C LEU A 148 17.30 11.48 8.91
N THR A 149 17.40 10.54 7.97
CA THR A 149 17.45 9.10 8.28
C THR A 149 18.86 8.53 8.25
N MET A 150 19.75 9.02 7.39
CA MET A 150 21.15 8.54 7.33
C MET A 150 21.95 8.91 8.59
N THR A 151 21.59 10.02 9.25
CA THR A 151 22.21 10.46 10.51
C THR A 151 21.64 9.76 11.74
N GLU A 152 20.43 9.17 11.66
CA GLU A 152 19.74 8.57 12.81
C GLU A 152 19.66 7.04 12.80
N LEU A 153 19.90 6.37 11.66
CA LEU A 153 19.70 4.91 11.54
C LEU A 153 20.99 4.09 11.37
N ASN A 154 22.19 4.69 11.34
CA ASN A 154 23.49 3.99 11.16
C ASN A 154 23.45 2.87 10.10
N ALA A 155 22.56 2.96 9.12
CA ALA A 155 22.36 1.92 8.13
C ALA A 155 23.22 2.32 6.94
N ASP A 156 24.40 1.71 6.86
CA ASP A 156 25.22 1.81 5.66
C ASP A 156 24.35 1.49 4.43
N PRO A 157 24.45 2.28 3.35
CA PRO A 157 23.81 1.94 2.10
C PRO A 157 24.58 0.75 1.52
N GLU A 158 24.28 -0.47 1.99
CA GLU A 158 24.72 -1.66 1.28
C GLU A 158 24.23 -1.54 -0.17
N PRO A 159 25.08 -1.80 -1.17
CA PRO A 159 24.67 -1.80 -2.58
C PRO A 159 23.63 -2.89 -2.76
N ARG A 160 22.34 -2.51 -2.69
CA ARG A 160 21.23 -3.44 -2.80
C ARG A 160 21.13 -3.88 -4.25
N SER A 161 21.58 -5.11 -4.48
CA SER A 161 21.43 -5.77 -5.77
C SER A 161 19.95 -6.05 -6.03
N TRP A 162 19.47 -5.88 -7.26
CA TRP A 162 18.10 -6.24 -7.67
C TRP A 162 17.73 -7.70 -7.35
N MET A 163 18.75 -8.56 -7.17
CA MET A 163 18.57 -9.92 -6.65
C MET A 163 17.94 -9.98 -5.25
N SER A 164 18.15 -8.97 -4.39
CA SER A 164 17.50 -8.92 -3.07
C SER A 164 15.98 -8.83 -3.22
N THR A 165 15.49 -8.00 -4.15
CA THR A 165 14.07 -7.83 -4.43
C THR A 165 13.44 -9.12 -4.96
N ILE A 166 14.15 -9.89 -5.80
CA ILE A 166 13.66 -11.19 -6.28
C ILE A 166 13.70 -12.26 -5.19
N ASN A 167 14.75 -12.25 -4.35
CA ASN A 167 14.85 -13.18 -3.24
C ASN A 167 13.73 -12.98 -2.22
N LEU A 168 13.21 -11.75 -2.07
CA LEU A 168 12.05 -11.48 -1.21
C LEU A 168 10.80 -12.27 -1.63
N ILE A 169 10.62 -12.57 -2.93
CA ILE A 169 9.51 -13.42 -3.44
C ILE A 169 9.55 -14.82 -2.83
N LYS A 170 10.75 -15.33 -2.49
CA LYS A 170 10.90 -16.67 -1.89
C LYS A 170 10.40 -16.71 -0.45
N THR A 171 10.30 -15.56 0.22
CA THR A 171 9.82 -15.47 1.60
C THR A 171 8.35 -15.89 1.67
N GLN A 172 8.05 -16.78 2.62
CA GLN A 172 6.68 -17.29 2.84
C GLN A 172 5.67 -16.17 3.11
N GLN A 173 6.10 -15.11 3.82
CA GLN A 173 5.27 -13.95 4.14
C GLN A 173 4.77 -13.24 2.88
N LEU A 174 5.67 -12.94 1.92
CA LEU A 174 5.29 -12.26 0.70
C LEU A 174 4.36 -13.14 -0.14
N ARG A 175 4.67 -14.44 -0.28
CA ARG A 175 3.81 -15.37 -1.04
C ARG A 175 2.37 -15.43 -0.55
N LEU A 176 2.16 -15.34 0.77
CA LEU A 176 0.82 -15.37 1.33
C LEU A 176 0.02 -14.08 1.02
N ILE A 177 0.69 -12.94 0.91
CA ILE A 177 0.07 -11.61 0.75
C ILE A 177 -0.19 -11.25 -0.72
N ILE A 178 0.38 -11.98 -1.66
CA ILE A 178 0.17 -11.80 -3.10
C ILE A 178 -1.33 -11.79 -3.48
N PRO A 179 -2.19 -12.76 -3.07
CA PRO A 179 -3.60 -12.77 -3.44
C PRO A 179 -4.35 -11.52 -2.98
N MET A 180 -4.04 -11.05 -1.78
CA MET A 180 -4.59 -9.82 -1.20
C MET A 180 -4.20 -8.58 -2.02
N THR A 181 -2.95 -8.54 -2.48
CA THR A 181 -2.44 -7.43 -3.32
C THR A 181 -3.03 -7.47 -4.73
N LEU A 182 -3.19 -8.67 -5.30
CA LEU A 182 -3.87 -8.87 -6.58
C LEU A 182 -5.33 -8.40 -6.51
N PHE A 183 -6.06 -8.78 -5.46
CA PHE A 183 -7.42 -8.30 -5.23
C PHE A 183 -7.50 -6.76 -5.18
N SER A 184 -6.64 -6.13 -4.39
CA SER A 184 -6.59 -4.66 -4.27
C SER A 184 -6.27 -3.93 -5.59
N GLY A 185 -5.48 -4.54 -6.48
CA GLY A 185 -5.26 -4.00 -7.83
C GLY A 185 -6.48 -4.17 -8.75
N TYR A 186 -7.15 -5.32 -8.68
CA TYR A 186 -8.27 -5.67 -9.55
C TYR A 186 -9.50 -4.82 -9.24
N GLU A 187 -9.85 -4.69 -7.96
CA GLU A 187 -11.02 -3.92 -7.51
C GLU A 187 -10.95 -2.46 -7.97
N LYS A 188 -9.75 -1.86 -8.01
CA LYS A 188 -9.57 -0.45 -8.41
C LYS A 188 -10.01 -0.19 -9.84
N VAL A 189 -9.74 -1.12 -10.75
CA VAL A 189 -10.16 -1.01 -12.16
C VAL A 189 -11.64 -1.32 -12.28
N PHE A 190 -12.10 -2.38 -11.60
CA PHE A 190 -13.49 -2.81 -11.65
C PHE A 190 -14.46 -1.72 -11.16
N LEU A 191 -14.22 -1.13 -9.98
CA LEU A 191 -15.08 -0.07 -9.44
C LEU A 191 -15.06 1.19 -10.31
N ARG A 192 -13.88 1.58 -10.81
CA ARG A 192 -13.70 2.87 -11.51
C ARG A 192 -14.24 2.85 -12.93
N TYR A 193 -14.15 1.71 -13.62
CA TYR A 193 -14.49 1.62 -15.04
C TYR A 193 -15.66 0.68 -15.28
N ASP A 194 -15.51 -0.59 -14.90
CA ASP A 194 -16.47 -1.63 -15.29
C ASP A 194 -17.81 -1.47 -14.62
N TYR A 195 -17.83 -1.26 -13.31
CA TYR A 195 -19.06 -1.06 -12.55
C TYR A 195 -19.82 0.17 -13.04
N LEU A 196 -19.11 1.29 -13.21
CA LEU A 196 -19.68 2.55 -13.66
C LEU A 196 -20.33 2.41 -15.05
N MET A 197 -19.64 1.75 -16.00
CA MET A 197 -20.13 1.62 -17.37
C MET A 197 -21.23 0.57 -17.49
N ALA A 198 -21.05 -0.61 -16.89
CA ALA A 198 -21.97 -1.73 -17.05
C ALA A 198 -23.29 -1.54 -16.29
N TYR A 199 -23.25 -0.99 -15.06
CA TYR A 199 -24.44 -0.92 -14.20
C TYR A 199 -25.09 0.46 -14.20
N ILE A 200 -24.29 1.52 -14.12
CA ILE A 200 -24.83 2.87 -13.96
C ILE A 200 -25.03 3.56 -15.30
N GLY A 201 -23.99 3.59 -16.13
CA GLY A 201 -24.00 4.26 -17.43
C GLY A 201 -24.95 3.64 -18.45
N CYS A 202 -25.38 2.40 -18.21
CA CYS A 202 -26.26 1.67 -19.12
C CYS A 202 -27.76 1.90 -18.85
N ASN A 203 -28.14 2.05 -17.57
CA ASN A 203 -29.55 2.22 -17.17
C ASN A 203 -29.93 3.69 -16.95
N LYS A 204 -28.95 4.58 -16.75
CA LYS A 204 -29.18 5.96 -16.31
C LYS A 204 -28.27 6.94 -17.06
N ASN A 205 -28.56 8.23 -16.92
CA ASN A 205 -27.74 9.28 -17.51
C ASN A 205 -26.32 9.23 -16.92
N ARG A 206 -25.30 9.52 -17.73
CA ARG A 206 -23.88 9.50 -17.35
C ARG A 206 -23.58 10.28 -16.05
N TYR A 207 -24.34 11.34 -15.78
CA TYR A 207 -24.26 12.16 -14.57
C TYR A 207 -24.49 11.38 -13.27
N ASP A 208 -25.46 10.46 -13.27
CA ASP A 208 -25.79 9.68 -12.07
C ASP A 208 -24.68 8.70 -11.67
N GLY A 209 -23.82 8.32 -12.61
CA GLY A 209 -22.63 7.53 -12.32
C GLY A 209 -21.53 8.33 -11.66
N MET A 210 -21.41 9.61 -12.03
CA MET A 210 -20.40 10.49 -11.47
C MET A 210 -20.78 10.89 -10.04
N ASP A 211 -22.06 11.12 -9.76
CA ASP A 211 -22.56 11.37 -8.40
C ASP A 211 -22.28 10.19 -7.45
N GLN A 212 -22.46 8.96 -7.93
CA GLN A 212 -22.11 7.75 -7.18
C GLN A 212 -20.62 7.66 -6.89
N TYR A 213 -19.77 7.99 -7.87
CA TYR A 213 -18.33 8.00 -7.67
C TYR A 213 -17.88 9.06 -6.65
N ILE A 214 -18.48 10.25 -6.67
CA ILE A 214 -18.21 11.30 -5.68
C ILE A 214 -18.64 10.85 -4.28
N LEU A 215 -19.85 10.28 -4.13
CA LEU A 215 -20.31 9.73 -2.85
C LEU A 215 -19.36 8.64 -2.33
N GLY A 216 -18.96 7.70 -3.19
CA GLY A 216 -17.99 6.67 -2.84
C GLY A 216 -16.64 7.26 -2.37
N THR A 217 -16.18 8.33 -3.01
CA THR A 217 -14.95 9.05 -2.60
C THR A 217 -15.08 9.62 -1.20
N VAL A 218 -16.20 10.26 -0.87
CA VAL A 218 -16.43 10.83 0.46
C VAL A 218 -16.41 9.74 1.53
N LEU A 219 -17.10 8.63 1.28
CA LEU A 219 -17.15 7.48 2.20
C LEU A 219 -15.77 6.83 2.36
N TYR A 220 -15.02 6.68 1.26
CA TYR A 220 -13.63 6.20 1.31
C TYR A 220 -12.78 7.12 2.21
N CYS A 221 -12.84 8.44 2.02
CA CYS A 221 -12.05 9.38 2.80
C CYS A 221 -12.40 9.31 4.30
N GLN A 222 -13.70 9.26 4.62
CA GLN A 222 -14.16 9.12 6.01
C GLN A 222 -13.62 7.86 6.68
N MET A 223 -13.66 6.71 6.00
CA MET A 223 -13.10 5.47 6.55
C MET A 223 -11.59 5.52 6.64
N SER A 224 -10.88 6.00 5.60
CA SER A 224 -9.42 6.05 5.59
C SER A 224 -8.83 6.80 6.79
N LEU A 225 -9.49 7.88 7.24
CA LEU A 225 -9.09 8.66 8.40
C LEU A 225 -9.47 7.99 9.74
N SER A 226 -10.52 7.16 9.74
CA SER A 226 -11.07 6.51 10.93
C SER A 226 -10.44 5.15 11.25
N ILE A 227 -9.65 4.57 10.33
CA ILE A 227 -9.05 3.23 10.54
C ILE A 227 -7.97 3.24 11.61
N ALA A 228 -7.16 4.29 11.71
CA ALA A 228 -6.07 4.34 12.69
C ALA A 228 -6.53 4.23 14.16
N PRO A 229 -7.56 4.98 14.63
CA PRO A 229 -8.10 4.76 15.97
C PRO A 229 -8.75 3.37 16.09
N LEU A 230 -9.30 2.80 15.02
CA LEU A 230 -9.88 1.46 15.04
C LEU A 230 -8.82 0.37 15.25
N VAL A 231 -7.65 0.49 14.62
CA VAL A 231 -6.50 -0.40 14.80
C VAL A 231 -5.91 -0.27 16.21
N SER A 232 -6.13 0.85 16.90
CA SER A 232 -5.69 1.00 18.29
C SER A 232 -6.54 0.21 19.29
N THR A 233 -7.77 -0.15 18.93
CA THR A 233 -8.72 -0.84 19.82
C THR A 233 -8.97 -2.29 19.41
N VAL A 234 -8.87 -2.60 18.12
CA VAL A 234 -9.18 -3.92 17.56
C VAL A 234 -8.01 -4.43 16.74
N ASN A 235 -7.77 -5.74 16.79
CA ASN A 235 -6.74 -6.41 15.99
C ASN A 235 -6.96 -6.17 14.48
N THR A 236 -5.89 -5.80 13.77
CA THR A 236 -5.87 -5.50 12.34
C THR A 236 -6.47 -6.63 11.49
N GLU A 237 -6.26 -7.89 11.87
CA GLU A 237 -6.76 -9.06 11.14
C GLU A 237 -8.29 -9.17 11.20
N ILE A 238 -8.89 -8.81 12.33
CA ILE A 238 -10.35 -8.80 12.50
C ILE A 238 -10.96 -7.70 11.62
N ILE A 239 -10.35 -6.51 11.62
CA ILE A 239 -10.80 -5.37 10.81
C ILE A 239 -10.76 -5.74 9.32
N LEU A 240 -9.68 -6.37 8.85
CA LEU A 240 -9.54 -6.87 7.48
C LEU A 240 -10.59 -7.92 7.13
N LEU A 241 -10.88 -8.86 8.04
CA LEU A 241 -11.88 -9.91 7.81
C LEU A 241 -13.29 -9.32 7.66
N VAL A 242 -13.65 -8.36 8.52
CA VAL A 242 -14.93 -7.65 8.42
C VAL A 242 -15.04 -6.89 7.10
N ALA A 243 -13.97 -6.19 6.69
CA ALA A 243 -13.94 -5.50 5.40
C ALA A 243 -14.09 -6.45 4.21
N GLY A 244 -13.47 -7.64 4.27
CA GLY A 244 -13.64 -8.69 3.27
C GLY A 244 -15.09 -9.15 3.14
N ILE A 245 -15.76 -9.41 4.26
CA ILE A 245 -17.18 -9.81 4.26
C ILE A 245 -18.07 -8.68 3.71
N LEU A 246 -17.83 -7.44 4.15
CA LEU A 246 -18.56 -6.27 3.63
C LEU A 246 -18.40 -6.10 2.12
N TYR A 247 -17.23 -6.45 1.57
CA TYR A 247 -16.98 -6.42 0.13
C TYR A 247 -17.71 -7.54 -0.65
N LEU A 248 -17.90 -8.71 -0.04
CA LEU A 248 -18.60 -9.83 -0.66
C LEU A 248 -20.09 -9.56 -0.88
N ILE A 249 -20.74 -8.84 0.05
CA ILE A 249 -22.20 -8.64 0.02
C ILE A 249 -22.65 -7.97 -1.29
N PRO A 250 -22.11 -6.80 -1.70
CA PRO A 250 -22.50 -6.17 -2.96
C PRO A 250 -22.08 -6.98 -4.20
N THR A 251 -20.94 -7.68 -4.12
CA THR A 251 -20.46 -8.54 -5.21
C THR A 251 -21.42 -9.68 -5.50
N LEU A 252 -21.93 -10.35 -4.45
CA LEU A 252 -22.93 -11.41 -4.55
C LEU A 252 -24.29 -10.89 -5.02
N LEU A 253 -24.72 -9.73 -4.53
CA LEU A 253 -25.98 -9.09 -4.95
C LEU A 253 -25.99 -8.81 -6.46
N LEU A 254 -24.89 -8.29 -7.00
CA LEU A 254 -24.75 -8.04 -8.43
C LEU A 254 -24.67 -9.33 -9.24
N LEU A 255 -23.98 -10.36 -8.71
CA LEU A 255 -23.87 -11.66 -9.37
C LEU A 255 -25.20 -12.40 -9.44
N ALA A 256 -26.02 -12.31 -8.38
CA ALA A 256 -27.37 -12.85 -8.32
C ALA A 256 -28.37 -12.12 -9.24
N ASN A 257 -27.93 -11.05 -9.91
CA ASN A 257 -28.73 -10.22 -10.82
C ASN A 257 -30.06 -9.77 -10.19
N VAL A 258 -30.01 -9.42 -8.90
CA VAL A 258 -31.19 -8.90 -8.18
C VAL A 258 -31.61 -7.59 -8.81
N LYS A 259 -32.92 -7.38 -8.99
CA LYS A 259 -33.46 -6.10 -9.45
C LYS A 259 -33.23 -5.05 -8.35
N ILE A 260 -32.28 -4.16 -8.59
CA ILE A 260 -31.87 -3.13 -7.63
C ILE A 260 -32.49 -1.80 -8.07
N GLU A 261 -33.16 -1.12 -7.14
CA GLU A 261 -33.64 0.24 -7.36
C GLU A 261 -32.47 1.24 -7.44
N ALA A 262 -32.73 2.46 -7.94
CA ALA A 262 -31.70 3.47 -8.10
C ALA A 262 -30.88 3.71 -6.82
N ILE A 263 -31.54 3.77 -5.65
CA ILE A 263 -30.90 3.96 -4.35
C ILE A 263 -29.97 2.79 -3.99
N GLY A 264 -30.32 1.57 -4.40
CA GLY A 264 -29.49 0.40 -4.08
C GLY A 264 -28.13 0.41 -4.78
N TYR A 265 -28.01 1.02 -5.96
CA TYR A 265 -26.70 1.20 -6.61
C TYR A 265 -25.79 2.17 -5.83
N TYR A 266 -26.36 3.24 -5.27
CA TYR A 266 -25.62 4.13 -4.35
C TYR A 266 -25.15 3.38 -3.09
N CYS A 267 -26.00 2.54 -2.50
CA CYS A 267 -25.63 1.72 -1.35
C CYS A 267 -24.50 0.73 -1.68
N ILE A 268 -24.57 0.06 -2.83
CA ILE A 268 -23.55 -0.88 -3.31
C ILE A 268 -22.20 -0.16 -3.47
N SER A 269 -22.20 0.97 -4.17
CA SER A 269 -21.00 1.78 -4.38
C SER A 269 -20.41 2.27 -3.04
N GLY A 270 -21.26 2.71 -2.12
CA GLY A 270 -20.85 3.15 -0.79
C GLY A 270 -20.21 2.04 0.03
N ILE A 271 -20.86 0.87 0.13
CA ILE A 271 -20.35 -0.27 0.90
C ILE A 271 -19.00 -0.75 0.34
N TRP A 272 -18.89 -0.88 -0.98
CA TRP A 272 -17.61 -1.21 -1.61
C TRP A 272 -16.54 -0.16 -1.32
N SER A 273 -16.86 1.13 -1.41
CA SER A 273 -15.90 2.20 -1.13
C SER A 273 -15.39 2.18 0.32
N LEU A 274 -16.28 1.90 1.29
CA LEU A 274 -15.91 1.73 2.70
C LEU A 274 -14.96 0.53 2.87
N ALA A 275 -15.32 -0.61 2.29
CA ALA A 275 -14.52 -1.84 2.39
C ALA A 275 -13.15 -1.69 1.70
N SER A 276 -13.11 -1.16 0.48
CA SER A 276 -11.86 -0.92 -0.27
C SER A 276 -10.95 0.08 0.45
N SER A 277 -11.50 1.06 1.16
CA SER A 277 -10.68 1.96 2.00
C SER A 277 -9.94 1.23 3.11
N ILE A 278 -10.61 0.26 3.74
CA ILE A 278 -10.01 -0.54 4.81
C ILE A 278 -8.91 -1.43 4.25
N TRP A 279 -9.19 -2.15 3.16
CA TRP A 279 -8.21 -2.98 2.48
C TRP A 279 -7.00 -2.18 2.01
N ASP A 280 -7.20 -1.10 1.26
CA ASP A 280 -6.10 -0.28 0.77
C ASP A 280 -5.23 0.21 1.93
N CYS A 281 -5.81 0.82 2.97
CA CYS A 281 -5.03 1.38 4.08
C CYS A 281 -4.24 0.30 4.84
N LEU A 282 -4.87 -0.83 5.15
CA LEU A 282 -4.27 -1.88 5.95
C LEU A 282 -3.27 -2.73 5.17
N ILE A 283 -3.48 -2.97 3.87
CA ILE A 283 -2.48 -3.63 3.01
C ILE A 283 -1.19 -2.80 3.00
N HIS A 284 -1.30 -1.50 2.74
CA HIS A 284 -0.14 -0.61 2.69
C HIS A 284 0.61 -0.52 4.02
N ALA A 285 -0.12 -0.48 5.14
CA ALA A 285 0.48 -0.50 6.47
C ALA A 285 1.12 -1.87 6.78
N LEU A 286 0.47 -2.98 6.39
CA LEU A 286 0.94 -4.33 6.65
C LEU A 286 2.29 -4.62 5.98
N TYR A 287 2.50 -4.13 4.74
CA TYR A 287 3.79 -4.26 4.06
C TYR A 287 4.94 -3.61 4.86
N GLY A 288 4.67 -2.46 5.48
CA GLY A 288 5.64 -1.76 6.33
C GLY A 288 5.93 -2.47 7.65
N VAL A 289 4.90 -3.08 8.25
CA VAL A 289 5.04 -3.81 9.53
C VAL A 289 5.74 -5.16 9.35
N LEU A 290 5.50 -5.87 8.24
CA LEU A 290 6.07 -7.19 8.00
C LEU A 290 7.54 -7.15 7.57
N PHE A 291 7.96 -6.10 6.87
CA PHE A 291 9.30 -6.01 6.29
C PHE A 291 10.04 -4.74 6.76
N PRO A 292 10.32 -4.59 8.07
CA PRO A 292 10.90 -3.35 8.61
C PRO A 292 12.33 -3.05 8.10
N LYS A 293 13.06 -4.08 7.63
CA LYS A 293 14.44 -3.99 7.09
C LYS A 293 14.47 -3.83 5.57
N ASP A 294 13.50 -4.44 4.88
CA ASP A 294 13.44 -4.57 3.42
C ASP A 294 12.26 -3.77 2.82
N GLU A 295 12.01 -2.57 3.33
CA GLU A 295 10.83 -1.76 2.97
C GLU A 295 10.79 -1.42 1.48
N LEU A 296 11.93 -1.05 0.89
CA LEU A 296 12.05 -0.71 -0.52
C LEU A 296 11.65 -1.89 -1.40
N GLU A 297 12.18 -3.07 -1.08
CA GLU A 297 11.92 -4.31 -1.78
C GLU A 297 10.46 -4.75 -1.62
N ALA A 298 9.92 -4.61 -0.41
CA ALA A 298 8.53 -4.97 -0.10
C ALA A 298 7.53 -4.09 -0.86
N TYR A 299 7.71 -2.76 -0.86
CA TYR A 299 6.85 -1.85 -1.62
C TYR A 299 7.02 -1.98 -3.13
N ALA A 300 8.22 -2.30 -3.62
CA ALA A 300 8.43 -2.63 -5.03
C ALA A 300 7.64 -3.88 -5.44
N GLN A 301 7.65 -4.93 -4.59
CA GLN A 301 6.85 -6.14 -4.82
C GLN A 301 5.35 -5.86 -4.76
N MET A 302 4.88 -5.06 -3.79
CA MET A 302 3.48 -4.63 -3.71
C MET A 302 3.04 -3.94 -5.01
N GLY A 303 3.82 -2.95 -5.47
CA GLY A 303 3.55 -2.22 -6.71
C GLY A 303 3.53 -3.11 -7.95
N LEU A 304 4.43 -4.09 -8.02
CA LEU A 304 4.47 -5.08 -9.11
C LEU A 304 3.19 -5.91 -9.18
N TRP A 305 2.80 -6.56 -8.07
CA TRP A 305 1.61 -7.41 -8.03
C TRP A 305 0.32 -6.62 -8.28
N GLN A 306 0.24 -5.41 -7.74
CA GLN A 306 -0.89 -4.52 -8.01
C GLN A 306 -0.98 -4.13 -9.49
N SER A 307 0.16 -3.82 -10.12
CA SER A 307 0.21 -3.46 -11.54
C SER A 307 -0.16 -4.63 -12.46
N ILE A 308 0.28 -5.85 -12.14
CA ILE A 308 -0.12 -7.07 -12.87
C ILE A 308 -1.64 -7.23 -12.84
N SER A 309 -2.26 -7.03 -11.67
CA SER A 309 -3.71 -7.16 -11.54
C SER A 309 -4.49 -6.07 -12.28
N ILE A 310 -4.00 -4.83 -12.23
CA ILE A 310 -4.56 -3.72 -13.01
C ILE A 310 -4.49 -4.04 -14.52
N ALA A 311 -3.33 -4.48 -15.00
CA ALA A 311 -3.14 -4.87 -16.39
C ALA A 311 -4.07 -6.02 -16.79
N MET A 312 -4.19 -7.04 -15.93
CA MET A 312 -5.11 -8.16 -16.14
C MET A 312 -6.56 -7.69 -16.28
N SER A 313 -7.04 -6.81 -15.40
CA SER A 313 -8.40 -6.27 -15.45
C SER A 313 -8.66 -5.46 -16.73
N VAL A 314 -7.71 -4.61 -17.12
CA VAL A 314 -7.81 -3.84 -18.37
C VAL A 314 -7.83 -4.76 -19.59
N LEU A 315 -6.96 -5.77 -19.66
CA LEU A 315 -6.95 -6.74 -20.75
C LEU A 315 -8.28 -7.51 -20.84
N LEU A 316 -8.83 -7.94 -19.70
CA LEU A 316 -10.14 -8.61 -19.64
C LEU A 316 -11.28 -7.73 -20.15
N THR A 317 -11.14 -6.40 -20.15
CA THR A 317 -12.13 -5.49 -20.74
C THR A 317 -12.26 -5.65 -22.24
N LEU A 318 -11.20 -6.08 -22.92
CA LEU A 318 -11.21 -6.27 -24.37
C LEU A 318 -11.84 -7.60 -24.79
N PHE A 319 -11.82 -8.61 -23.92
CA PHE A 319 -12.17 -9.99 -24.29
C PHE A 319 -13.38 -10.56 -23.55
N SER A 320 -13.70 -10.04 -22.36
CA SER A 320 -14.66 -10.66 -21.44
C SER A 320 -15.76 -9.71 -21.02
N GLY A 321 -16.98 -10.24 -20.92
CA GLY A 321 -18.12 -9.51 -20.37
C GLY A 321 -18.05 -9.34 -18.84
N THR A 322 -18.89 -8.45 -18.31
CA THR A 322 -18.93 -8.10 -16.87
C THR A 322 -19.14 -9.32 -15.96
N PHE A 323 -19.90 -10.32 -16.41
CA PHE A 323 -20.10 -11.57 -15.66
C PHE A 323 -18.80 -12.28 -15.28
N VAL A 324 -17.90 -12.49 -16.25
CA VAL A 324 -16.61 -13.17 -16.01
C VAL A 324 -15.75 -12.34 -15.06
N LYS A 325 -15.76 -11.01 -15.24
CA LYS A 325 -14.99 -10.10 -14.40
C LYS A 325 -15.45 -10.10 -12.94
N LEU A 326 -16.76 -10.22 -12.70
CA LEU A 326 -17.33 -10.34 -11.34
C LEU A 326 -16.93 -11.66 -10.67
N TRP A 327 -16.91 -12.77 -11.41
CA TRP A 327 -16.41 -14.05 -10.88
C TRP A 327 -14.93 -13.98 -10.49
N ILE A 328 -14.09 -13.34 -11.31
CA ILE A 328 -12.68 -13.13 -11.00
C ILE A 328 -12.55 -12.26 -9.74
N LEU A 329 -13.32 -11.18 -9.63
CA LEU A 329 -13.35 -10.33 -8.45
C LEU A 329 -13.74 -11.13 -7.19
N LEU A 330 -14.79 -11.96 -7.30
CA LEU A 330 -15.26 -12.81 -6.21
C LEU A 330 -14.17 -13.79 -5.76
N ILE A 331 -13.55 -14.52 -6.69
CA ILE A 331 -12.48 -15.50 -6.39
C ILE A 331 -11.29 -14.80 -5.71
N LEU A 332 -10.85 -13.66 -6.23
CA LEU A 332 -9.75 -12.89 -5.64
C LEU A 332 -10.10 -12.38 -4.23
N SER A 333 -11.34 -11.93 -4.01
CA SER A 333 -11.79 -11.50 -2.68
C SER A 333 -11.83 -12.66 -1.67
N LEU A 334 -12.27 -13.86 -2.08
CA LEU A 334 -12.27 -15.05 -1.25
C LEU A 334 -10.84 -15.51 -0.90
N LEU A 335 -9.93 -15.51 -1.89
CA LEU A 335 -8.51 -15.80 -1.65
C LEU A 335 -7.88 -14.80 -0.67
N SER A 336 -8.27 -13.53 -0.75
CA SER A 336 -7.80 -12.48 0.16
C SER A 336 -8.27 -12.71 1.60
N ILE A 337 -9.51 -13.15 1.79
CA ILE A 337 -10.02 -13.52 3.13
C ILE A 337 -9.26 -14.73 3.68
N ILE A 338 -8.96 -15.73 2.86
CA ILE A 338 -8.13 -16.88 3.27
C ILE A 338 -6.73 -16.40 3.70
N THR A 339 -6.11 -15.50 2.94
CA THR A 339 -4.83 -14.86 3.32
C THR A 339 -4.92 -14.17 4.68
N VAL A 340 -6.00 -13.44 4.96
CA VAL A 340 -6.20 -12.76 6.25
C VAL A 340 -6.33 -13.76 7.40
N ILE A 341 -7.06 -14.87 7.22
CA ILE A 341 -7.18 -15.93 8.23
C ILE A 341 -5.82 -16.57 8.52
N LEU A 342 -4.94 -16.67 7.52
CA LEU A 342 -3.60 -17.25 7.66
C LEU A 342 -2.57 -16.26 8.22
N LEU A 343 -2.86 -14.97 8.24
CA LEU A 343 -1.94 -13.91 8.67
C LEU A 343 -1.50 -14.01 10.14
N PRO A 344 -2.38 -14.30 11.13
CA PRO A 344 -1.98 -14.49 12.53
C PRO A 344 -0.94 -15.60 12.72
N PHE A 345 -1.08 -16.71 11.99
CA PHE A 345 -0.15 -17.84 12.08
C PHE A 345 1.26 -17.48 11.58
N ILE A 346 1.34 -16.54 10.64
CA ILE A 346 2.63 -16.02 10.17
C ILE A 346 3.24 -15.07 11.20
N LYS A 347 2.44 -14.15 11.77
CA LYS A 347 2.92 -13.21 12.78
C LYS A 347 3.43 -13.96 14.02
N SER A 348 2.72 -14.98 14.50
CA SER A 348 3.15 -15.79 15.65
C SER A 348 4.42 -16.59 15.34
N GLY A 349 4.54 -17.17 14.14
CA GLY A 349 5.75 -17.87 13.70
C GLY A 349 6.98 -16.96 13.62
N LEU A 350 6.80 -15.67 13.29
CA LEU A 350 7.88 -14.69 13.30
C LEU A 350 8.28 -14.30 14.73
N HIS A 351 7.30 -14.04 15.60
CA HIS A 351 7.56 -13.70 16.99
C HIS A 351 8.34 -14.82 17.71
N ASN A 352 7.95 -16.08 17.48
CA ASN A 352 8.67 -17.24 18.04
C ASN A 352 10.12 -17.34 17.54
N LYS A 353 10.39 -17.01 16.27
CA LYS A 353 11.76 -17.00 15.72
C LYS A 353 12.60 -15.86 16.29
N ILE A 354 12.01 -14.69 16.52
CA ILE A 354 12.69 -13.55 17.14
C ILE A 354 13.03 -13.89 18.59
N ASN A 355 12.07 -14.41 19.35
CA ASN A 355 12.29 -14.78 20.75
C ASN A 355 13.35 -15.88 20.89
N ALA A 356 13.34 -16.88 20.00
CA ALA A 356 14.39 -17.91 19.96
C ALA A 356 15.78 -17.32 19.65
N ALA A 357 15.87 -16.37 18.72
CA ALA A 357 17.14 -15.71 18.41
C ALA A 357 17.64 -14.82 19.55
N GLU A 358 16.74 -14.17 20.30
CA GLU A 358 17.08 -13.38 21.48
C GLU A 358 17.58 -14.27 22.64
N GLU A 359 16.98 -15.44 22.81
CA GLU A 359 17.44 -16.45 23.76
C GLU A 359 18.85 -16.95 23.40
N ASP A 360 19.13 -17.21 22.11
CA ASP A 360 20.48 -17.58 21.65
C ASP A 360 21.52 -16.47 21.91
N ILE A 361 21.17 -15.20 21.67
CA ILE A 361 22.07 -14.06 21.90
C ILE A 361 22.35 -13.86 23.40
N THR A 362 21.33 -13.97 24.24
CA THR A 362 21.50 -13.84 25.70
C THR A 362 22.32 -14.99 26.30
N LEU A 363 22.17 -16.20 25.77
CA LEU A 363 23.03 -17.34 26.11
C LEU A 363 24.48 -17.12 25.66
N MET A 364 24.72 -16.59 24.45
CA MET A 364 26.06 -16.21 24.00
C MET A 364 26.69 -15.13 24.88
N HIS A 365 25.92 -14.12 25.30
CA HIS A 365 26.42 -13.07 26.19
C HIS A 365 26.79 -13.62 27.57
N ARG A 366 25.97 -14.51 28.15
CA ARG A 366 26.29 -15.19 29.41
C ARG A 366 27.52 -16.10 29.30
N ALA A 367 27.70 -16.80 28.18
CA ALA A 367 28.85 -17.67 27.96
C ALA A 367 30.16 -16.87 27.90
N ASN A 368 30.17 -15.73 27.19
CA ASN A 368 31.34 -14.83 27.12
C ASN A 368 31.66 -14.19 28.48
N LEU A 369 30.65 -13.75 29.24
CA LEU A 369 30.86 -13.23 30.58
C LEU A 369 31.43 -14.29 31.54
N ARG A 370 31.06 -15.56 31.35
CA ARG A 370 31.57 -16.69 32.14
C ARG A 370 33.01 -17.07 31.77
N SER A 371 33.40 -16.94 30.51
CA SER A 371 34.81 -17.12 30.11
C SER A 371 35.70 -15.99 30.61
N ASP A 372 35.20 -14.76 30.66
CA ASP A 372 35.94 -13.62 31.20
C ASP A 372 36.11 -13.70 32.72
N TRP A 373 35.11 -14.23 33.45
CA TRP A 373 35.18 -14.44 34.90
C TRP A 373 36.16 -15.54 35.34
N ASN A 374 36.43 -16.53 34.49
CA ASN A 374 37.31 -17.65 34.81
C ASN A 374 38.79 -17.40 34.45
N ASN A 375 39.12 -16.24 33.87
CA ASN A 375 40.48 -15.92 33.47
C ASN A 375 41.13 -14.92 34.44
N GLU A 376 42.19 -15.33 35.12
CA GLU A 376 43.07 -14.43 35.87
C GLU A 376 43.81 -13.44 34.93
N PRO A 377 44.16 -12.22 35.39
CA PRO A 377 44.76 -11.20 34.55
C PRO A 377 46.18 -11.61 34.10
N GLY A 378 46.28 -12.18 32.89
CA GLY A 378 47.59 -12.51 32.30
C GLY A 378 47.60 -13.54 31.16
N GLN A 379 46.51 -14.26 30.86
CA GLN A 379 46.50 -15.27 29.78
C GLN A 379 45.78 -14.83 28.50
N LYS A 380 46.36 -15.21 27.35
CA LYS A 380 45.83 -14.97 26.00
C LYS A 380 44.48 -15.68 25.84
N ILE A 381 43.46 -14.91 25.48
CA ILE A 381 42.07 -15.38 25.28
C ILE A 381 42.01 -16.32 24.06
N GLN A 382 41.51 -17.55 24.25
CA GLN A 382 41.04 -18.39 23.15
C GLN A 382 39.59 -18.00 22.83
N THR A 383 39.36 -17.33 21.70
CA THR A 383 38.01 -17.07 21.19
C THR A 383 37.60 -18.19 20.23
N VAL A 384 36.45 -18.82 20.48
CA VAL A 384 35.81 -19.74 19.54
C VAL A 384 35.03 -18.92 18.52
N SER A 385 35.41 -18.96 17.24
CA SER A 385 34.66 -18.33 16.15
C SER A 385 33.78 -19.35 15.44
N PHE A 386 32.49 -19.06 15.29
CA PHE A 386 31.54 -19.91 14.57
C PHE A 386 31.31 -19.38 13.15
N LYS A 387 31.63 -20.18 12.12
CA LYS A 387 31.21 -19.93 10.74
C LYS A 387 30.09 -20.89 10.35
N LYS A 388 28.99 -20.35 9.83
CA LYS A 388 27.89 -21.13 9.28
C LYS A 388 28.27 -21.62 7.88
N SER A 389 28.45 -22.93 7.72
CA SER A 389 28.61 -23.56 6.40
C SER A 389 27.25 -23.73 5.72
N SER A 390 27.24 -23.68 4.38
CA SER A 390 26.07 -23.70 3.50
C SER A 390 25.21 -24.98 3.57
N GLU A 391 25.60 -25.99 4.35
CA GLU A 391 24.86 -27.24 4.54
C GLU A 391 24.40 -27.51 5.99
N GLY A 392 24.49 -26.53 6.89
CA GLY A 392 23.87 -26.63 8.22
C GLY A 392 24.60 -27.53 9.23
N LYS A 393 25.82 -28.00 8.95
CA LYS A 393 26.74 -28.52 9.98
C LYS A 393 27.72 -27.44 10.44
N ILE A 394 27.88 -27.32 11.76
CA ILE A 394 28.84 -26.40 12.40
C ILE A 394 30.18 -27.14 12.47
N GLU A 395 31.21 -26.63 11.78
CA GLU A 395 32.59 -27.10 11.90
C GLU A 395 33.44 -26.09 12.69
N TYR A 396 34.39 -26.63 13.45
CA TYR A 396 35.22 -25.90 14.41
C TYR A 396 36.52 -25.41 13.77
N SER A 397 36.87 -24.15 13.96
CA SER A 397 38.19 -23.61 13.66
C SER A 397 38.62 -22.62 14.75
N THR A 398 39.80 -22.84 15.32
CA THR A 398 40.42 -21.99 16.33
C THR A 398 41.42 -21.04 15.67
N GLU A 399 41.14 -19.73 15.66
CA GLU A 399 42.10 -18.69 15.29
C GLU A 399 42.40 -17.76 16.47
N ILE A 400 43.68 -17.46 16.68
CA ILE A 400 44.19 -16.57 17.74
C ILE A 400 44.36 -15.17 17.14
N LYS A 401 43.57 -14.18 17.57
CA LYS A 401 43.77 -12.75 17.18
C LYS A 401 43.92 -11.84 18.40
N SER A 402 44.77 -10.83 18.27
CA SER A 402 45.22 -9.97 19.39
C SER A 402 44.29 -8.78 19.67
N PHE A 403 44.42 -8.25 20.89
CA PHE A 403 43.54 -7.34 21.63
C PHE A 403 43.24 -5.97 20.97
N SER A 404 43.98 -5.54 19.94
CA SER A 404 43.85 -4.18 19.39
C SER A 404 42.67 -4.00 18.43
N THR A 405 42.18 -5.06 17.77
CA THR A 405 41.00 -5.01 16.87
C THR A 405 39.67 -5.06 17.62
N MET A 406 39.63 -5.51 18.88
CA MET A 406 38.40 -5.57 19.68
C MET A 406 37.90 -4.18 20.11
N ARG A 407 38.78 -3.21 20.36
CA ARG A 407 38.38 -1.91 20.93
C ARG A 407 37.51 -1.08 19.97
N TYR A 408 37.63 -1.26 18.65
CA TYR A 408 36.82 -0.54 17.67
C TYR A 408 35.42 -1.13 17.49
N HIS A 409 35.27 -2.46 17.51
CA HIS A 409 33.95 -3.11 17.42
C HIS A 409 33.17 -3.03 18.73
N HIS A 410 33.86 -3.10 19.88
CA HIS A 410 33.23 -3.07 21.19
C HIS A 410 32.73 -1.66 21.58
N ILE A 411 33.37 -0.57 21.12
CA ILE A 411 32.90 0.80 21.36
C ILE A 411 31.70 1.15 20.47
N HIS A 412 31.63 0.65 19.23
CA HIS A 412 30.49 0.92 18.33
C HIS A 412 29.21 0.25 18.82
N ILE A 413 29.31 -1.00 19.27
CA ILE A 413 28.19 -1.77 19.82
C ILE A 413 27.76 -1.22 21.20
N LEU A 414 28.68 -0.75 22.03
CA LEU A 414 28.34 -0.14 23.32
C LEU A 414 27.68 1.24 23.17
N LYS A 415 28.03 2.02 22.14
CA LYS A 415 27.39 3.32 21.87
C LYS A 415 25.96 3.15 21.36
N GLU A 416 25.72 2.18 20.46
CA GLU A 416 24.36 1.81 20.05
C GLU A 416 23.55 1.16 21.18
N ARG A 417 24.21 0.45 22.11
CA ARG A 417 23.57 -0.10 23.31
C ARG A 417 23.19 0.98 24.32
N GLU A 418 24.03 2.00 24.55
CA GLU A 418 23.70 3.14 25.45
C GLU A 418 22.55 3.98 24.91
N ASP A 419 22.49 4.22 23.60
CA ASP A 419 21.40 5.01 23.00
C ASP A 419 20.07 4.21 22.99
N PHE A 420 20.12 2.90 22.72
CA PHE A 420 18.92 2.03 22.74
C PHE A 420 18.43 1.71 24.16
N THR A 421 19.33 1.60 25.15
CA THR A 421 18.92 1.37 26.56
C THR A 421 18.46 2.64 27.26
N LYS A 422 18.96 3.84 26.90
CA LYS A 422 18.38 5.11 27.37
C LYS A 422 16.96 5.30 26.83
N ASP A 423 16.71 4.99 25.56
CA ASP A 423 15.38 5.07 24.98
C ASP A 423 14.40 4.09 25.66
N LEU A 424 14.80 2.85 25.93
CA LEU A 424 13.94 1.89 26.65
C LEU A 424 13.71 2.26 28.12
N THR A 425 14.74 2.72 28.84
CA THR A 425 14.61 3.08 30.27
C THR A 425 13.84 4.38 30.49
N GLU A 426 13.93 5.35 29.56
CA GLU A 426 13.12 6.58 29.61
C GLU A 426 11.64 6.29 29.25
N GLN A 427 11.38 5.30 28.39
CA GLN A 427 10.04 4.85 28.03
C GLN A 427 9.39 4.03 29.16
N GLU A 428 10.15 3.18 29.85
CA GLU A 428 9.65 2.44 31.03
C GLU A 428 9.43 3.38 32.23
N SER A 429 10.32 4.33 32.50
CA SER A 429 10.17 5.31 33.59
C SER A 429 8.94 6.21 33.41
N LYS A 430 8.67 6.73 32.20
CA LYS A 430 7.47 7.55 31.93
C LYS A 430 6.17 6.76 31.96
N THR A 431 6.22 5.44 31.72
CA THR A 431 5.04 4.57 31.79
C THR A 431 4.70 4.21 33.24
N VAL A 432 5.71 4.01 34.08
CA VAL A 432 5.53 3.78 35.53
C VAL A 432 5.04 5.03 36.25
N GLU A 433 5.61 6.22 35.99
CA GLU A 433 5.13 7.48 36.60
C GLU A 433 3.69 7.83 36.19
N ARG A 434 3.29 7.54 34.95
CA ARG A 434 1.92 7.77 34.48
C ARG A 434 0.93 6.77 35.11
N PHE A 435 1.37 5.54 35.36
CA PHE A 435 0.56 4.51 36.05
C PHE A 435 0.38 4.83 37.54
N GLU A 436 1.43 5.32 38.22
CA GLU A 436 1.35 5.76 39.63
C GLU A 436 0.48 7.02 39.80
N SER A 437 0.55 7.99 38.87
CA SER A 437 -0.31 9.18 38.92
C SER A 437 -1.80 8.88 38.73
N SER A 438 -2.14 7.83 37.96
CA SER A 438 -3.52 7.45 37.69
C SER A 438 -4.14 6.62 38.82
N ILE A 439 -3.33 5.93 39.62
CA ILE A 439 -3.77 5.21 40.81
C ILE A 439 -4.01 6.20 41.97
N SER A 440 -3.22 7.27 42.09
CA SER A 440 -3.39 8.29 43.14
C SER A 440 -4.59 9.23 42.93
N GLN A 441 -5.25 9.22 41.77
CA GLN A 441 -6.47 10.02 41.52
C GLN A 441 -7.77 9.21 41.64
N THR A 442 -7.67 7.90 41.90
CA THR A 442 -8.84 7.01 41.99
C THR A 442 -8.97 6.33 43.36
N PHE A 443 -8.22 6.78 44.36
CA PHE A 443 -8.35 6.40 45.77
C PHE A 443 -8.39 7.62 46.69
#